data_AF-A0A941DID3-F1
#
_entry.id   AF-A0A941DID3-F1
#
_cell.length_a   1.000
_cell.length_b   1.000
_cell.length_c   1.000
_cell.angle_alpha   90.00
_cell.angle_beta   90.00
_cell.angle_gamma   90.00
#
_symmetry.space_group_name_H-M   'P 1'
#
loop_
_entity.id
_entity.type
_entity.pdbx_description
1 polymer ?
#
loop_
_entity_poly.entity_id
_entity_poly.type
_entity_poly.pdbx_seq_one_letter_code
_entity_poly.pdbx_strand_id
1 'polypeptide(L)'
;MFRFIFLLVSLSLMPSAKACTCPSTLSTDQQVVDGMMQDAAMVFIGKVTAANLPSLNSAKRSFQFVVHESFKSVKKNVVTVYSALRSADCGTTLALGKTYLVAAYGRENMPIIRSCDRPEEIEFVAQRIALLRAK
;
A
#
# COMPACT_ATOMS: atom_id res chain seq x y z
N MET A 1 -15.20 -18.85 59.71
CA MET A 1 -14.39 -17.62 59.58
C MET A 1 -13.41 -17.82 58.42
N PHE A 2 -13.86 -17.74 57.16
CA PHE A 2 -13.00 -17.92 56.00
C PHE A 2 -13.68 -17.33 54.76
N ARG A 3 -12.87 -16.71 53.90
CA ARG A 3 -13.13 -16.29 52.50
C ARG A 3 -13.85 -14.95 52.26
N PHE A 4 -13.05 -13.91 52.06
CA PHE A 4 -13.28 -12.88 51.03
C PHE A 4 -11.91 -12.36 50.52
N ILE A 5 -11.13 -13.25 49.91
CA ILE A 5 -9.96 -12.89 49.08
C ILE A 5 -10.23 -13.54 47.73
N PHE A 6 -10.92 -12.84 46.84
CA PHE A 6 -11.00 -13.19 45.41
C PHE A 6 -11.53 -11.98 44.65
N LEU A 7 -10.73 -10.92 44.54
CA LEU A 7 -11.09 -9.71 43.79
C LEU A 7 -9.83 -9.15 43.12
N LEU A 8 -9.15 -9.97 42.33
CA LEU A 8 -7.88 -9.59 41.69
C LEU A 8 -7.50 -10.45 40.48
N VAL A 9 -8.43 -10.82 39.58
CA VAL A 9 -8.07 -11.40 38.27
C VAL A 9 -9.12 -11.07 37.21
N SER A 10 -9.14 -9.84 36.71
CA SER A 10 -9.92 -9.50 35.50
C SER A 10 -9.22 -8.44 34.64
N LEU A 11 -7.88 -8.50 34.57
CA LEU A 11 -7.07 -7.54 33.83
C LEU A 11 -6.07 -8.23 32.91
N SER A 12 -6.53 -8.97 31.90
CA SER A 12 -5.67 -9.37 30.79
C SER A 12 -6.50 -9.73 29.57
N LEU A 13 -6.01 -9.40 28.37
CA LEU A 13 -6.59 -9.65 27.04
C LEU A 13 -7.46 -8.50 26.49
N MET A 14 -6.93 -7.28 26.50
CA MET A 14 -7.27 -6.36 25.42
C MET A 14 -6.53 -6.81 24.15
N PRO A 15 -7.21 -7.05 23.02
CA PRO A 15 -6.56 -7.32 21.75
C PRO A 15 -5.73 -6.11 21.35
N SER A 16 -4.47 -6.33 20.97
CA SER A 16 -3.59 -5.32 20.42
C SER A 16 -4.26 -4.71 19.18
N ALA A 17 -4.71 -3.47 19.29
CA ALA A 17 -5.24 -2.71 18.17
C ALA A 17 -4.14 -2.62 17.11
N LYS A 18 -4.32 -3.33 15.99
CA LYS A 18 -3.47 -3.18 14.81
C LYS A 18 -3.75 -1.80 14.23
N ALA A 19 -2.94 -0.83 14.62
CA ALA A 19 -2.88 0.48 13.99
C ALA A 19 -1.70 0.46 13.01
N CYS A 20 -1.93 0.91 11.79
CA CYS A 20 -0.87 1.04 10.82
C CYS A 20 -0.02 2.27 11.16
N THR A 21 1.17 2.06 11.72
CA THR A 21 2.12 3.14 12.00
C THR A 21 3.11 3.23 10.84
N CYS A 22 2.95 4.26 10.01
CA CYS A 22 3.91 4.55 8.96
C CYS A 22 5.11 5.26 9.60
N PRO A 23 6.35 4.84 9.31
CA PRO A 23 7.51 5.59 9.79
C PRO A 23 7.44 7.01 9.23
N SER A 24 7.35 7.99 10.11
CA SER A 24 7.38 9.41 9.74
C SER A 24 8.81 9.79 9.37
N THR A 25 9.24 9.45 8.17
CA THR A 25 10.52 9.95 7.65
C THR A 25 10.28 11.26 6.94
N LEU A 26 10.78 12.36 7.53
CA LEU A 26 11.12 13.58 6.80
C LEU A 26 12.18 13.21 5.75
N SER A 27 11.71 12.67 4.63
CA SER A 27 12.53 12.11 3.56
C SER A 27 12.39 13.00 2.33
N THR A 28 13.52 13.34 1.71
CA THR A 28 13.51 14.12 0.47
C THR A 28 12.91 13.27 -0.65
N ASP A 29 12.39 13.91 -1.71
CA ASP A 29 11.86 13.19 -2.87
C ASP A 29 12.89 12.22 -3.48
N GLN A 30 14.17 12.57 -3.42
CA GLN A 30 15.26 11.70 -3.84
C GLN A 30 15.31 10.41 -3.01
N GLN A 31 15.27 10.52 -1.67
CA GLN A 31 15.28 9.35 -0.78
C GLN A 31 14.05 8.47 -0.97
N VAL A 32 12.89 9.07 -1.21
CA VAL A 32 11.66 8.33 -1.51
C VAL A 32 11.81 7.55 -2.81
N VAL A 33 12.28 8.19 -3.88
CA VAL A 33 12.48 7.55 -5.20
C VAL A 33 13.53 6.44 -5.11
N ASP A 34 14.64 6.67 -4.40
CA ASP A 34 15.68 5.66 -4.20
C ASP A 34 15.13 4.45 -3.43
N GLY A 35 14.37 4.68 -2.36
CA GLY A 35 13.70 3.60 -1.61
C GLY A 35 12.68 2.83 -2.45
N MET A 36 11.87 3.51 -3.26
CA MET A 36 10.95 2.86 -4.21
C MET A 36 11.72 1.98 -5.19
N MET A 37 12.78 2.51 -5.81
CA MET A 37 13.57 1.79 -6.81
C MET A 37 14.37 0.64 -6.21
N GLN A 38 14.73 0.71 -4.93
CA GLN A 38 15.42 -0.36 -4.23
C GLN A 38 14.44 -1.46 -3.78
N ASP A 39 13.41 -1.10 -3.03
CA ASP A 39 12.62 -2.06 -2.24
C ASP A 39 11.35 -2.54 -2.95
N ALA A 40 10.78 -1.74 -3.87
CA ALA A 40 9.55 -2.13 -4.54
C ALA A 40 9.80 -3.26 -5.54
N ALA A 41 8.86 -4.19 -5.65
CA ALA A 41 8.90 -5.20 -6.71
C ALA A 41 8.58 -4.57 -8.08
N MET A 42 7.74 -3.54 -8.10
CA MET A 42 7.31 -2.85 -9.32
C MET A 42 7.12 -1.36 -9.05
N VAL A 43 7.47 -0.52 -10.02
CA VAL A 43 7.26 0.93 -9.98
C VAL A 43 6.72 1.40 -11.32
N PHE A 44 5.55 2.03 -11.33
CA PHE A 44 4.88 2.46 -12.57
C PHE A 44 3.91 3.62 -12.35
N ILE A 45 3.56 4.30 -13.44
CA ILE A 45 2.41 5.22 -13.51
C ILE A 45 1.28 4.50 -14.23
N GLY A 46 0.09 4.51 -13.63
CA GLY A 46 -1.07 3.88 -14.24
C GLY A 46 -2.40 4.47 -13.79
N LYS A 47 -3.42 4.28 -14.63
CA LYS A 47 -4.80 4.69 -14.37
C LYS A 47 -5.61 3.53 -13.82
N VAL A 48 -6.35 3.75 -12.73
CA VAL A 48 -7.24 2.74 -12.15
C VAL A 48 -8.46 2.57 -13.06
N THR A 49 -8.63 1.37 -13.62
CA THR A 49 -9.76 1.04 -14.50
C THR A 49 -10.82 0.19 -13.81
N ALA A 50 -10.45 -0.55 -12.77
CA ALA A 50 -11.40 -1.32 -11.96
C ALA A 50 -10.93 -1.43 -10.50
N ALA A 51 -11.88 -1.60 -9.59
CA ALA A 51 -11.65 -1.76 -8.15
C ALA A 51 -12.56 -2.85 -7.59
N ASN A 52 -12.13 -3.51 -6.50
CA ASN A 52 -12.85 -4.60 -5.84
C ASN A 52 -13.22 -5.75 -6.79
N LEU A 53 -12.29 -6.15 -7.66
CA LEU A 53 -12.49 -7.31 -8.51
C LEU A 53 -12.76 -8.55 -7.65
N PRO A 54 -13.60 -9.50 -8.11
CA PRO A 54 -13.86 -10.76 -7.43
C PRO A 54 -12.54 -11.43 -7.05
N SER A 55 -12.33 -11.61 -5.75
CA SER A 55 -11.10 -12.16 -5.19
C SER A 55 -11.46 -13.39 -4.37
N LEU A 56 -10.64 -14.43 -4.48
CA LEU A 56 -10.75 -15.61 -3.61
C LEU A 56 -10.50 -15.28 -2.14
N ASN A 57 -9.90 -14.12 -1.85
CA ASN A 57 -9.62 -13.64 -0.52
C ASN A 57 -10.47 -12.40 -0.21
N SER A 58 -11.47 -12.57 0.65
CA SER A 58 -12.38 -11.50 1.11
C SER A 58 -11.71 -10.45 2.00
N ALA A 59 -10.49 -10.72 2.50
CA ALA A 59 -9.74 -9.76 3.32
C ALA A 59 -8.90 -8.77 2.49
N LYS A 60 -8.86 -8.94 1.15
CA LYS A 60 -8.10 -8.07 0.24
C LYS A 60 -9.03 -7.40 -0.76
N ARG A 61 -8.70 -6.16 -1.09
CA ARG A 61 -9.22 -5.45 -2.26
C ARG A 61 -8.18 -5.48 -3.36
N SER A 62 -8.67 -5.41 -4.59
CA SER A 62 -7.87 -5.45 -5.81
C SER A 62 -8.18 -4.22 -6.66
N PHE A 63 -7.17 -3.73 -7.35
CA PHE A 63 -7.25 -2.62 -8.27
C PHE A 63 -6.59 -3.02 -9.57
N GLN A 64 -7.30 -2.83 -10.68
CA GLN A 64 -6.72 -2.99 -12.00
C GLN A 64 -6.22 -1.65 -12.50
N PHE A 65 -4.99 -1.64 -12.98
CA PHE A 65 -4.36 -0.50 -13.60
C PHE A 65 -4.11 -0.77 -15.07
N VAL A 66 -4.38 0.22 -15.90
CA VAL A 66 -3.73 0.33 -17.21
C VAL A 66 -2.46 1.15 -17.01
N VAL A 67 -1.32 0.54 -17.32
CA VAL A 67 0.01 1.11 -17.13
C VAL A 67 0.31 2.06 -18.28
N HIS A 68 0.68 3.29 -17.98
CA HIS A 68 1.09 4.30 -18.96
C HIS A 68 2.62 4.35 -19.10
N GLU A 69 3.32 4.25 -17.97
CA GLU A 69 4.79 4.35 -17.92
C GLU A 69 5.30 3.39 -16.83
N SER A 70 6.40 2.70 -17.09
CA SER A 70 7.01 1.74 -16.16
C SER A 70 8.44 2.14 -15.86
N PHE A 71 8.80 2.16 -14.58
CA PHE A 71 10.16 2.44 -14.11
C PHE A 71 10.86 1.18 -13.59
N LYS A 72 10.09 0.21 -13.06
CA LYS A 72 10.66 -1.05 -12.54
C LYS A 72 9.72 -2.23 -12.76
N SER A 73 10.24 -3.24 -13.45
CA SER A 73 9.72 -4.62 -13.51
C SER A 73 8.23 -4.79 -13.86
N VAL A 74 7.67 -3.96 -14.74
CA VAL A 74 6.32 -4.17 -15.30
C VAL A 74 6.40 -4.74 -16.72
N LYS A 75 5.92 -5.97 -16.90
CA LYS A 75 5.95 -6.69 -18.19
C LYS A 75 4.63 -6.60 -18.98
N LYS A 76 3.56 -6.07 -18.36
CA LYS A 76 2.19 -6.08 -18.91
C LYS A 76 1.60 -4.69 -18.86
N ASN A 77 0.78 -4.37 -19.86
CA ASN A 77 0.04 -3.10 -19.93
C ASN A 77 -1.11 -3.01 -18.93
N VAL A 78 -1.52 -4.16 -18.38
CA VAL A 78 -2.56 -4.25 -17.34
C VAL A 78 -1.99 -5.00 -16.14
N VAL A 79 -2.06 -4.37 -14.97
CA VAL A 79 -1.56 -4.94 -13.71
C VAL A 79 -2.67 -4.89 -12.67
N THR A 80 -2.83 -5.99 -11.94
CA THR A 80 -3.72 -6.05 -10.78
C THR A 80 -2.87 -5.94 -9.52
N VAL A 81 -3.15 -4.91 -8.72
CA VAL A 81 -2.48 -4.66 -7.44
C VAL A 81 -3.47 -4.87 -6.30
N TYR A 82 -2.99 -5.38 -5.18
CA TYR A 82 -3.80 -5.70 -4.02
C TYR A 82 -3.53 -4.76 -2.85
N SER A 83 -4.55 -4.52 -2.04
CA SER A 83 -4.39 -3.87 -0.74
C SER A 83 -5.25 -4.58 0.30
N ALA A 84 -4.96 -4.38 1.59
CA ALA A 84 -5.83 -4.86 2.64
C ALA A 84 -7.19 -4.14 2.57
N LEU A 85 -8.27 -4.83 2.97
CA LEU A 85 -9.62 -4.26 2.94
C LEU A 85 -9.81 -3.14 3.97
N ARG A 86 -9.21 -3.31 5.16
CA ARG A 86 -9.38 -2.41 6.31
C ARG A 86 -8.15 -1.53 6.51
N SER A 87 -8.36 -0.28 6.90
CA SER A 87 -7.27 0.66 7.18
C SER A 87 -6.41 0.24 8.38
N ALA A 88 -7.01 -0.45 9.36
CA ALA A 88 -6.30 -1.07 10.49
C ALA A 88 -5.23 -2.08 10.04
N ASP A 89 -5.44 -2.73 8.89
CA ASP A 89 -4.52 -3.67 8.26
C ASP A 89 -3.63 -2.99 7.19
N CYS A 90 -3.46 -1.67 7.28
CA CYS A 90 -2.74 -0.85 6.29
C CYS A 90 -3.37 -0.86 4.90
N GLY A 91 -4.68 -1.05 4.80
CA GLY A 91 -5.42 -0.99 3.55
C GLY A 91 -5.47 0.43 2.99
N THR A 92 -5.37 0.56 1.67
CA THR A 92 -5.59 1.83 0.96
C THR A 92 -6.76 1.72 -0.02
N THR A 93 -7.35 2.87 -0.36
CA THR A 93 -8.41 3.02 -1.36
C THR A 93 -7.90 3.91 -2.48
N LEU A 94 -8.22 3.55 -3.73
CA LEU A 94 -7.91 4.35 -4.91
C LEU A 94 -9.18 4.69 -5.66
N ALA A 95 -9.23 5.90 -6.22
CA ALA A 95 -10.37 6.35 -6.98
C ALA A 95 -10.31 5.80 -8.41
N LEU A 96 -11.46 5.34 -8.91
CA LEU A 96 -11.60 4.91 -10.31
C LEU A 96 -11.33 6.09 -11.25
N GLY A 97 -10.64 5.81 -12.35
CA GLY A 97 -10.31 6.80 -13.38
C GLY A 97 -9.17 7.75 -13.02
N LYS A 98 -8.62 7.69 -11.81
CA LYS A 98 -7.46 8.47 -11.40
C LYS A 98 -6.15 7.78 -11.79
N THR A 99 -5.13 8.60 -12.04
CA THR A 99 -3.77 8.16 -12.40
C THR A 99 -2.83 8.37 -11.22
N TYR A 100 -2.07 7.33 -10.88
CA TYR A 100 -1.19 7.30 -9.72
C TYR A 100 0.22 6.92 -10.10
N LEU A 101 1.21 7.43 -9.36
CA LEU A 101 2.52 6.80 -9.23
C LEU A 101 2.41 5.68 -8.20
N VAL A 102 2.71 4.46 -8.61
CA VAL A 102 2.54 3.25 -7.81
C VAL A 102 3.88 2.56 -7.60
N ALA A 103 4.29 2.44 -6.34
CA ALA A 103 5.32 1.51 -5.91
C ALA A 103 4.66 0.31 -5.23
N ALA A 104 4.73 -0.86 -5.85
CA ALA A 104 4.11 -2.08 -5.34
C ALA A 104 5.15 -3.07 -4.83
N TYR A 105 4.89 -3.63 -3.66
CA TYR A 105 5.77 -4.53 -2.93
C TYR A 105 5.28 -5.97 -2.98
N GLY A 106 6.10 -6.91 -2.50
CA GLY A 106 5.74 -8.33 -2.47
C GLY A 106 6.28 -9.07 -3.70
N ARG A 107 5.48 -9.98 -4.28
CA ARG A 107 5.90 -10.82 -5.41
C ARG A 107 5.29 -10.30 -6.71
N GLU A 108 5.94 -10.54 -7.85
CA GLU A 108 5.43 -10.11 -9.17
C GLU A 108 3.99 -10.60 -9.47
N ASN A 109 3.62 -11.77 -8.95
CA ASN A 109 2.29 -12.36 -9.13
C ASN A 109 1.25 -11.91 -8.09
N MET A 110 1.68 -11.22 -7.04
CA MET A 110 0.80 -10.67 -6.01
C MET A 110 1.40 -9.34 -5.49
N PRO A 111 1.40 -8.29 -6.33
CA PRO A 111 1.90 -6.98 -5.94
C PRO A 111 0.93 -6.32 -4.96
N ILE A 112 1.46 -5.75 -3.88
CA ILE A 112 0.70 -5.20 -2.77
C ILE A 112 1.06 -3.73 -2.56
N ILE A 113 0.05 -2.89 -2.34
CA ILE A 113 0.18 -1.51 -1.87
C ILE A 113 -0.45 -1.36 -0.49
N ARG A 114 0.16 -0.54 0.36
CA ARG A 114 -0.31 -0.26 1.71
C ARG A 114 -0.61 1.22 1.87
N SER A 115 -1.31 1.59 2.94
CA SER A 115 -1.60 2.98 3.29
C SER A 115 -0.34 3.82 3.53
N CYS A 116 0.78 3.21 3.93
CA CYS A 116 2.06 3.88 4.15
C CYS A 116 2.83 4.15 2.86
N ASP A 117 2.66 3.30 1.86
CA ASP A 117 3.28 3.44 0.54
C ASP A 117 2.50 4.42 -0.35
N ARG A 118 1.32 4.84 0.15
CA ARG A 118 0.30 5.73 -0.40
C ARG A 118 0.56 6.12 -1.86
N PRO A 119 -0.07 5.43 -2.83
CA PRO A 119 0.01 5.85 -4.23
C PRO A 119 -0.46 7.30 -4.35
N GLU A 120 0.42 8.14 -4.87
CA GLU A 120 0.16 9.57 -4.98
C GLU A 120 -0.41 9.89 -6.35
N GLU A 121 -1.46 10.72 -6.37
CA GLU A 121 -2.04 11.20 -7.62
C GLU A 121 -0.98 11.98 -8.38
N ILE A 122 -0.90 11.74 -9.70
CA ILE A 122 0.17 12.25 -10.54
C ILE A 122 0.36 13.79 -10.45
N GLU A 123 -0.72 14.51 -10.19
CA GLU A 123 -0.75 15.97 -10.04
C GLU A 123 0.14 16.49 -8.90
N PHE A 124 0.45 15.66 -7.90
CA PHE A 124 1.25 16.05 -6.73
C PHE A 124 2.67 15.50 -6.72
N VAL A 125 3.07 14.72 -7.73
CA VAL A 125 4.37 13.99 -7.76
C VAL A 125 5.25 14.33 -8.95
N ALA A 126 5.07 15.48 -9.57
CA ALA A 126 5.84 15.89 -10.75
C ALA A 126 7.37 15.80 -10.52
N GLN A 127 7.84 16.25 -9.35
CA GLN A 127 9.26 16.20 -8.98
C GLN A 127 9.79 14.76 -8.88
N ARG A 128 9.07 13.87 -8.22
CA ARG A 128 9.46 12.45 -8.11
C ARG A 128 9.47 11.74 -9.46
N ILE A 129 8.53 12.07 -10.34
CA ILE A 129 8.49 11.53 -11.70
C ILE A 129 9.71 11.98 -12.49
N ALA A 130 10.11 13.25 -12.38
CA ALA A 130 11.32 13.75 -13.01
C ALA A 130 12.56 12.98 -12.53
N LEU A 131 12.66 12.73 -11.21
CA LEU A 131 13.76 11.95 -10.63
C LEU A 131 13.76 10.48 -11.09
N LEU A 132 12.58 9.86 -11.21
CA LEU A 132 12.45 8.50 -11.72
C LEU A 132 12.88 8.38 -13.19
N ARG A 133 12.57 9.37 -14.03
CA ARG A 133 12.97 9.42 -15.45
C ARG A 133 14.45 9.69 -15.66
N ALA A 134 15.13 10.25 -14.66
CA ALA A 134 16.56 10.51 -14.71
C ALA A 134 17.42 9.29 -14.33
N LYS A 135 16.81 8.19 -13.91
CA LYS A 135 17.47 6.92 -13.58
C LYS A 135 17.38 5.96 -14.75
#